data_AF-A0A382NIY8-F1
#
_entry.id   AF-A0A382NIY8-F1
#
_cell.length_a   1.000
_cell.length_b   1.000
_cell.length_c   1.000
_cell.angle_alpha   90.00
_cell.angle_beta   90.00
_cell.angle_gamma   90.00
#
_symmetry.space_group_name_H-M   'P 1'
#
loop_
_entity.id
_entity.type
_entity.pdbx_description
1 polymer ?
#
loop_
_entity_poly.entity_id
_entity_poly.type
_entity_poly.pdbx_seq_one_letter_code
_entity_poly.pdbx_strand_id
1 'polypeptide(L)'
;MRDNSIYVKMEFCYCRALSLEIIEPVIRRNAKKPKGKLTKTDYAQLSEISFVGKSVADIKLLSGLTSATNISLIDNEVVNLKPLESLKKLEGLQLQGNRIVNL
;
A
#
# COMPACT_ATOMS: atom_id res chain seq x y z
N MET A 1 -22.54 -2.35 -22.89
CA MET A 1 -22.17 -3.36 -21.88
C MET A 1 -20.67 -3.59 -22.03
N ARG A 2 -19.85 -2.83 -21.31
CA ARG A 2 -18.39 -2.89 -21.48
C ARG A 2 -17.85 -3.94 -20.52
N ASP A 3 -17.19 -4.90 -21.14
CA ASP A 3 -16.54 -6.07 -20.60
C ASP A 3 -15.63 -5.73 -19.42
N ASN A 4 -16.00 -6.25 -18.24
CA ASN A 4 -15.28 -6.09 -16.98
C ASN A 4 -14.35 -7.31 -16.75
N SER A 5 -13.70 -7.78 -17.82
CA SER A 5 -12.76 -8.92 -17.84
C SER A 5 -11.40 -8.62 -17.19
N ILE A 6 -11.40 -8.02 -15.99
CA ILE A 6 -10.22 -7.97 -15.12
C ILE A 6 -10.47 -8.56 -13.73
N TYR A 7 -11.67 -9.08 -13.47
CA TYR A 7 -12.03 -9.67 -12.18
C TYR A 7 -11.93 -11.20 -12.12
N VAL A 8 -11.50 -11.88 -13.19
CA VAL A 8 -11.51 -13.35 -13.25
C VAL A 8 -10.13 -13.93 -13.00
N LYS A 9 -9.68 -13.84 -11.74
CA LYS A 9 -8.72 -14.74 -11.04
C LYS A 9 -8.07 -13.95 -9.91
N MET A 10 -8.51 -14.16 -8.68
CA MET A 10 -7.61 -14.31 -7.53
C MET A 10 -8.48 -14.52 -6.28
N GLU A 11 -8.20 -15.62 -5.61
CA GLU A 11 -8.71 -16.05 -4.31
C GLU A 11 -9.14 -14.89 -3.38
N PHE A 12 -10.41 -14.91 -2.99
CA PHE A 12 -10.99 -13.96 -2.04
C PHE A 12 -10.41 -14.19 -0.64
N CYS A 13 -9.27 -13.57 -0.36
CA CYS A 13 -8.89 -13.21 1.01
C CYS A 13 -9.56 -11.87 1.34
N TYR A 14 -10.60 -11.88 2.17
CA TYR A 14 -11.34 -10.67 2.57
C TYR A 14 -10.43 -9.54 3.10
N CYS A 15 -9.29 -9.90 3.70
CA CYS A 15 -8.29 -8.95 4.20
C CYS A 15 -7.57 -8.14 3.07
N ARG A 16 -7.45 -8.74 1.87
CA ARG A 16 -6.78 -8.14 0.70
C ARG A 16 -7.64 -7.05 0.05
N ALA A 17 -8.96 -7.23 0.01
CA ALA A 17 -9.88 -6.23 -0.52
C ALA A 17 -9.93 -4.99 0.38
N LEU A 18 -10.00 -5.18 1.71
CA LEU A 18 -10.05 -4.09 2.69
C LEU A 18 -8.82 -3.17 2.61
N SER A 19 -7.63 -3.76 2.52
CA SER A 19 -6.38 -3.00 2.48
C SER A 19 -6.24 -2.18 1.19
N LEU A 20 -6.79 -2.66 0.07
CA LEU A 20 -6.82 -1.93 -1.19
C LEU A 20 -7.73 -0.70 -1.12
N GLU A 21 -8.91 -0.84 -0.48
CA GLU A 21 -9.84 0.28 -0.24
C GLU A 21 -9.25 1.38 0.65
N ILE A 22 -8.25 1.06 1.46
CA ILE A 22 -7.56 2.01 2.34
C ILE A 22 -6.34 2.63 1.66
N ILE A 23 -5.51 1.81 1.01
CA ILE A 23 -4.23 2.25 0.44
C ILE A 23 -4.44 3.03 -0.86
N GLU A 24 -5.33 2.58 -1.74
CA GLU A 24 -5.52 3.20 -3.05
C GLU A 24 -5.96 4.67 -2.95
N PRO A 25 -6.93 5.06 -2.10
CA PRO A 25 -7.32 6.46 -1.97
C PRO A 25 -6.18 7.37 -1.47
N VAL A 26 -5.30 6.87 -0.61
CA VAL A 26 -4.14 7.62 -0.11
C VAL A 26 -3.15 7.85 -1.24
N ILE A 27 -2.85 6.81 -2.02
CA ILE A 27 -1.99 6.90 -3.20
C ILE A 27 -2.57 7.90 -4.21
N ARG A 28 -3.88 7.83 -4.50
CA ARG A 28 -4.56 8.76 -5.41
C ARG A 28 -4.50 10.20 -4.92
N ARG A 29 -4.66 10.43 -3.63
CA ARG A 29 -4.58 11.76 -3.01
C ARG A 29 -3.17 12.34 -3.17
N ASN A 30 -2.15 11.56 -2.82
CA ASN A 30 -0.77 12.02 -2.90
C ASN A 30 -0.29 12.17 -4.35
N ALA A 31 -0.70 11.28 -5.25
CA ALA A 31 -0.43 11.36 -6.69
C ALA A 31 -1.28 12.42 -7.42
N LYS A 32 -2.19 13.13 -6.70
CA LYS A 32 -3.13 14.11 -7.26
C LYS A 32 -3.95 13.55 -8.44
N LYS A 33 -4.27 12.24 -8.40
CA LYS A 33 -4.91 11.51 -9.50
C LYS A 33 -6.14 10.72 -9.00
N PRO A 34 -7.30 11.38 -8.88
CA PRO A 34 -8.49 10.79 -8.28
C PRO A 34 -9.14 9.69 -9.14
N LYS A 35 -8.91 9.69 -10.45
CA LYS A 35 -9.51 8.73 -11.40
C LYS A 35 -8.49 8.22 -12.42
N GLY A 36 -8.80 7.09 -13.04
CA GLY A 36 -7.96 6.47 -14.05
C GLY A 36 -6.95 5.47 -13.48
N LYS A 37 -6.22 4.82 -14.40
CA LYS A 37 -5.24 3.78 -14.07
C LYS A 37 -4.02 4.41 -13.38
N LEU A 38 -3.66 3.89 -12.21
CA LEU A 38 -2.40 4.23 -11.55
C LEU A 38 -1.26 3.57 -12.33
N THR A 39 -0.28 4.36 -12.76
CA THR A 39 0.91 3.92 -13.50
C THR A 39 2.13 3.90 -12.58
N LYS A 40 3.19 3.17 -12.93
CA LYS A 40 4.44 3.16 -12.13
C LYS A 40 4.98 4.54 -11.81
N THR A 41 4.83 5.51 -12.72
CA THR A 41 5.19 6.91 -12.49
C THR A 41 4.39 7.55 -11.35
N ASP A 42 3.12 7.19 -11.19
CA ASP A 42 2.27 7.71 -10.11
C ASP A 42 2.75 7.23 -8.73
N TYR A 43 3.30 6.02 -8.66
CA TYR A 43 3.92 5.47 -7.44
C TYR A 43 5.35 6.02 -7.23
N ALA A 44 6.07 6.30 -8.32
CA ALA A 44 7.46 6.76 -8.27
C ALA A 44 7.63 8.23 -7.84
N GLN A 45 6.55 9.01 -7.81
CA GLN A 45 6.55 10.39 -7.30
C GLN A 45 6.20 10.48 -5.80
N LEU A 46 5.89 9.36 -5.16
CA LEU A 46 5.52 9.30 -3.75
C LEU A 46 6.77 9.04 -2.90
N SER A 47 7.28 10.10 -2.27
CA SER A 47 8.41 10.02 -1.33
C SER A 47 7.95 9.70 0.09
N GLU A 48 6.87 10.32 0.54
CA GLU A 48 6.40 10.22 1.92
C GLU A 48 4.95 9.77 1.98
N ILE A 49 4.66 8.70 2.72
CA ILE A 49 3.30 8.20 2.90
C ILE A 49 3.05 7.80 4.35
N SER A 50 1.86 8.16 4.84
CA SER A 50 1.40 7.87 6.19
C SER A 50 0.05 7.17 6.17
N PHE A 51 -0.05 6.07 6.92
CA PHE A 51 -1.23 5.24 7.07
C PHE A 51 -1.67 5.10 8.53
N VAL A 52 -1.37 6.08 9.38
CA VAL A 52 -1.59 5.98 10.83
C VAL A 52 -3.05 5.67 11.18
N GLY A 53 -3.28 4.62 11.99
CA GLY A 53 -4.61 4.32 12.55
C GLY A 53 -5.64 3.84 11.53
N LYS A 54 -5.20 3.15 10.46
CA LYS A 54 -6.09 2.77 9.33
C LYS A 54 -6.45 1.29 9.27
N SER A 55 -6.06 0.48 10.26
CA SER A 55 -6.29 -0.98 10.28
C SER A 55 -5.78 -1.69 9.02
N VAL A 56 -4.65 -1.23 8.47
CA VAL A 56 -4.01 -1.86 7.31
C VAL A 56 -3.35 -3.17 7.73
N ALA A 57 -3.71 -4.29 7.09
CA ALA A 57 -3.12 -5.59 7.36
C ALA A 57 -2.26 -6.10 6.19
N ASP A 58 -2.73 -5.92 4.94
CA ASP A 58 -1.99 -6.31 3.73
C ASP A 58 -1.34 -5.09 3.05
N ILE A 59 -0.02 -5.02 3.10
CA ILE A 59 0.78 -3.94 2.52
C ILE A 59 1.40 -4.29 1.15
N LYS A 60 0.93 -5.35 0.46
CA LYS A 60 1.46 -5.73 -0.88
C LYS A 60 1.50 -4.59 -1.88
N LEU A 61 0.52 -3.69 -1.83
CA LEU A 61 0.43 -2.53 -2.73
C LEU A 61 1.55 -1.51 -2.51
N LEU A 62 2.16 -1.48 -1.32
CA LEU A 62 3.27 -0.59 -1.02
C LEU A 62 4.56 -0.99 -1.73
N SER A 63 4.70 -2.24 -2.19
CA SER A 63 5.89 -2.73 -2.92
C SER A 63 6.20 -1.96 -4.20
N GLY A 64 5.20 -1.28 -4.79
CA GLY A 64 5.34 -0.45 -5.98
C GLY A 64 5.91 0.95 -5.73
N LEU A 65 6.04 1.36 -4.47
CA LEU A 65 6.49 2.70 -4.06
C LEU A 65 8.02 2.82 -4.07
N THR A 66 8.66 2.46 -5.17
CA THR A 66 10.12 2.36 -5.29
C THR A 66 10.90 3.64 -4.99
N SER A 67 10.20 4.78 -4.92
CA SER A 67 10.77 6.08 -4.57
C SER A 67 10.45 6.57 -3.16
N ALA A 68 9.68 5.80 -2.38
CA ALA A 68 9.34 6.17 -1.02
C ALA A 68 10.59 6.15 -0.13
N THR A 69 10.83 7.27 0.53
CA THR A 69 11.89 7.49 1.51
C THR A 69 11.36 7.32 2.93
N ASN A 70 10.11 7.70 3.18
CA ASN A 70 9.50 7.61 4.51
C ASN A 70 8.10 6.96 4.43
N ILE A 71 7.92 5.89 5.20
CA ILE A 71 6.64 5.20 5.33
C ILE A 71 6.27 5.12 6.81
N SER A 72 5.10 5.66 7.15
CA SER A 72 4.49 5.51 8.46
C SER A 72 3.29 4.59 8.40
N LEU A 73 3.35 3.50 9.16
CA LEU A 73 2.30 2.49 9.31
C LEU A 73 1.88 2.36 10.77
N ILE A 74 2.05 3.40 11.58
CA ILE A 74 1.75 3.35 13.03
C ILE A 74 0.27 2.97 13.27
N ASP A 75 0.00 2.19 14.31
CA ASP A 75 -1.35 1.76 14.72
C ASP A 75 -2.13 1.10 13.57
N ASN A 76 -1.56 0.03 13.01
CA ASN A 76 -2.19 -0.78 11.98
C ASN A 76 -2.15 -2.27 12.37
N GLU A 77 -2.53 -3.15 11.45
CA GLU A 77 -2.62 -4.59 11.69
C GLU A 77 -1.62 -5.36 10.82
N VAL A 78 -0.51 -4.72 10.44
CA VAL A 78 0.50 -5.33 9.56
C VAL A 78 1.17 -6.48 10.29
N VAL A 79 1.19 -7.64 9.64
CA VAL A 79 1.80 -8.88 10.16
C VAL A 79 3.10 -9.22 9.42
N ASN A 80 3.20 -8.83 8.14
CA ASN A 80 4.29 -9.22 7.25
C ASN A 80 4.86 -8.00 6.51
N LEU A 81 6.16 -7.78 6.66
CA LEU A 81 6.90 -6.66 6.05
C LEU A 81 7.57 -7.02 4.71
N LYS A 82 7.51 -8.28 4.27
CA LYS A 82 8.10 -8.75 3.01
C LYS A 82 7.79 -7.85 1.80
N PRO A 83 6.58 -7.27 1.66
CA PRO A 83 6.31 -6.35 0.55
C PRO A 83 7.14 -5.06 0.53
N LEU A 84 7.77 -4.68 1.64
CA LEU A 84 8.63 -3.51 1.74
C LEU A 84 10.09 -3.79 1.33
N GLU A 85 10.49 -5.06 1.17
CA GLU A 85 11.86 -5.45 0.76
C GLU A 85 12.28 -4.85 -0.58
N SER A 86 11.33 -4.55 -1.47
CA SER A 86 11.61 -3.92 -2.77
C SER A 86 11.92 -2.42 -2.67
N LEU A 87 11.68 -1.79 -1.51
CA LEU A 87 11.78 -0.33 -1.32
C LEU A 87 13.21 0.09 -0.95
N LYS A 88 14.11 0.01 -1.93
CA LYS A 88 15.54 0.28 -1.75
C LYS A 88 15.89 1.72 -1.32
N LYS A 89 14.96 2.66 -1.45
CA LYS A 89 15.14 4.07 -1.08
C LYS A 89 14.53 4.43 0.28
N LEU A 90 13.95 3.45 0.98
CA LEU A 90 13.32 3.68 2.26
C LEU A 90 14.37 3.99 3.32
N GLU A 91 14.34 5.20 3.85
CA GLU A 91 15.22 5.70 4.91
C GLU A 91 14.54 5.69 6.27
N GLY A 92 13.22 5.90 6.31
CA GLY A 92 12.42 5.91 7.53
C GLY A 92 11.21 4.99 7.45
N LEU A 93 11.09 4.06 8.41
CA LEU A 93 9.95 3.16 8.54
C LEU A 93 9.42 3.17 9.97
N GLN A 94 8.16 3.60 10.16
CA GLN A 94 7.50 3.59 11.47
C GLN A 94 6.43 2.51 11.52
N LEU A 95 6.56 1.58 12.47
CA LEU A 95 5.72 0.38 12.59
C LEU A 95 5.13 0.19 13.99
N GLN A 96 5.19 1.20 14.86
CA GLN A 96 4.62 1.13 16.21
C GLN A 96 3.14 0.74 16.17
N GLY A 97 2.66 -0.05 17.13
CA GLY A 97 1.25 -0.45 17.18
C GLY A 97 0.81 -1.40 16.04
N ASN A 98 1.73 -2.15 15.42
CA ASN A 98 1.39 -3.23 14.48
C ASN A 98 1.43 -4.62 15.12
N ARG A 99 1.02 -5.64 14.34
CA ARG A 99 1.00 -7.06 14.74
C ARG A 99 2.14 -7.85 14.09
N ILE A 100 3.31 -7.23 13.94
CA ILE A 100 4.47 -7.86 13.32
C ILE A 100 5.00 -8.92 14.27
N VAL A 101 4.90 -10.17 13.85
CA VAL A 101 5.30 -11.33 14.67
C VAL A 101 6.73 -11.76 14.38
N ASN A 102 7.32 -11.31 13.27
CA ASN A 102 8.66 -11.68 12.87
C ASN A 102 9.33 -10.56 12.06
N LEU A 103 10.64 -10.35 12.26
CA LEU A 103 11.48 -9.40 11.53
C LEU A 103 12.47 -10.15 10.63
#